data_AF-W1XBH2-F1
#
_entry.id   AF-W1XBH2-F1
#
_cell.length_a   1.000
_cell.length_b   1.000
_cell.length_c   1.000
_cell.angle_alpha   90.00
_cell.angle_beta   90.00
_cell.angle_gamma   90.00
#
_symmetry.space_group_name_H-M   'P 1'
#
loop_
_entity.id
_entity.type
_entity.pdbx_description
1 polymer ?
#
loop_
_entity_poly.entity_id
_entity_poly.type
_entity_poly.pdbx_seq_one_letter_code
_entity_poly.pdbx_strand_id
1 'polypeptide(L)'
;FTLRDNAKWADGTPVTAQDFVYSWQRLVDPKTLSPFAWFAALAGINNAQAIIDGKATPDQLGVTAVDAHTLKIQLDKPLPW
;
A
#
# COMPACT_ATOMS: atom_id res chain seq x y z
N PHE A 1 2.43 11.27 -1.96
CA PHE A 1 2.02 11.30 -3.37
C PHE A 1 0.68 11.99 -3.49
N THR A 2 0.52 12.84 -4.50
CA THR A 2 -0.76 13.46 -4.85
C THR A 2 -1.30 12.79 -6.11
N LEU A 3 -2.53 12.30 -6.04
CA LEU A 3 -3.22 11.66 -7.15
C LEU A 3 -3.83 12.73 -8.07
N ARG A 4 -4.00 12.38 -9.35
CA ARG A 4 -4.74 13.21 -10.30
C ARG A 4 -6.23 13.13 -9.97
N ASP A 5 -6.88 14.27 -9.94
CA ASP A 5 -8.31 14.44 -9.65
C ASP A 5 -9.24 13.89 -10.75
N ASN A 6 -8.71 13.70 -11.97
CA ASN A 6 -9.45 13.18 -13.11
C ASN A 6 -9.19 11.69 -13.39
N ALA A 7 -8.44 10.99 -12.53
CA ALA A 7 -8.17 9.57 -12.69
C ALA A 7 -9.44 8.73 -12.46
N LYS A 8 -9.73 7.81 -13.38
CA LYS A 8 -10.91 6.94 -13.34
C LYS A 8 -10.55 5.52 -13.70
N TRP A 9 -11.22 4.58 -13.04
CA TRP A 9 -11.29 3.19 -13.47
C TRP A 9 -12.07 3.08 -14.78
N ALA A 10 -11.94 1.93 -15.45
CA ALA A 10 -12.58 1.70 -16.76
C ALA A 10 -14.12 1.75 -16.70
N ASP A 11 -14.71 1.49 -15.53
CA ASP A 11 -16.15 1.60 -15.27
C ASP A 11 -16.61 3.05 -14.98
N GLY A 12 -15.69 4.01 -14.98
CA GLY A 12 -15.96 5.42 -14.72
C GLY A 12 -15.86 5.82 -13.24
N THR A 13 -15.65 4.88 -12.33
CA THR A 13 -15.47 5.17 -10.89
C THR A 13 -14.18 5.96 -10.66
N PRO A 14 -14.17 7.01 -9.82
CA PRO A 14 -12.96 7.75 -9.49
C PRO A 14 -11.90 6.85 -8.84
N VAL A 15 -10.64 7.03 -9.23
CA VAL A 15 -9.50 6.40 -8.55
C VAL A 15 -9.16 7.23 -7.31
N THR A 16 -9.11 6.59 -6.14
CA THR A 16 -8.83 7.27 -4.87
C THR A 16 -7.58 6.69 -4.19
N ALA A 17 -7.00 7.44 -3.25
CA ALA A 17 -5.91 6.96 -2.42
C ALA A 17 -6.26 5.67 -1.65
N GLN A 18 -7.55 5.46 -1.34
CA GLN A 18 -8.02 4.26 -0.64
C GLN A 18 -7.83 2.99 -1.47
N ASP A 19 -7.93 3.09 -2.80
CA ASP A 19 -7.71 1.95 -3.70
C ASP A 19 -6.26 1.44 -3.60
N PHE A 20 -5.31 2.36 -3.42
CA PHE A 20 -3.91 2.04 -3.21
C PHE A 20 -3.65 1.43 -1.84
N VAL A 21 -4.26 1.99 -0.78
CA VAL A 21 -4.18 1.41 0.58
C VAL A 21 -4.66 -0.04 0.55
N TYR A 22 -5.84 -0.29 0.01
CA TYR A 22 -6.40 -1.63 -0.13
C TYR A 22 -5.47 -2.57 -0.91
N SER A 23 -4.97 -2.12 -2.06
CA SER A 23 -4.11 -2.95 -2.92
C SER A 23 -2.80 -3.34 -2.24
N TRP A 24 -2.16 -2.41 -1.53
CA TRP A 24 -0.94 -2.67 -0.77
C TRP A 24 -1.18 -3.58 0.43
N GLN A 25 -2.27 -3.38 1.17
CA GLN A 25 -2.65 -4.26 2.29
C GLN A 25 -2.93 -5.68 1.80
N ARG A 26 -3.69 -5.83 0.71
CA ARG A 26 -3.95 -7.13 0.09
C ARG A 26 -2.66 -7.80 -0.40
N LEU A 27 -1.70 -7.04 -0.92
CA LEU A 27 -0.42 -7.57 -1.38
C LEU A 27 0.37 -8.25 -0.24
N VAL A 28 0.39 -7.62 0.94
CA VAL A 28 1.16 -8.11 2.10
C VAL A 28 0.39 -9.10 2.97
N ASP A 29 -0.94 -9.16 2.87
CA ASP A 29 -1.77 -10.09 3.65
C ASP A 29 -1.37 -11.55 3.34
N PRO A 30 -0.90 -12.32 4.34
CA PRO A 30 -0.54 -13.73 4.16
C PRO A 30 -1.68 -14.59 3.59
N LYS A 31 -2.94 -14.21 3.82
CA LYS A 31 -4.11 -14.91 3.30
C LYS A 31 -4.25 -14.78 1.78
N THR A 32 -3.69 -13.73 1.18
CA THR A 32 -3.69 -13.53 -0.27
C THR A 32 -2.73 -14.49 -0.98
N LEU A 33 -1.72 -15.03 -0.28
CA LEU A 33 -0.69 -15.92 -0.83
C LEU A 33 0.02 -15.30 -2.07
N SER A 34 0.26 -13.98 -2.03
CA SER A 34 0.90 -13.30 -3.15
C SER A 34 2.36 -13.73 -3.30
N PRO A 35 2.79 -14.23 -4.48
CA PRO A 35 4.20 -14.57 -4.72
C PRO A 35 5.11 -13.33 -4.75
N PHE A 36 4.53 -12.12 -4.77
CA PHE A 36 5.23 -10.85 -4.81
C PHE A 36 5.10 -10.03 -3.53
N ALA A 37 4.58 -10.60 -2.43
CA ALA A 37 4.43 -9.88 -1.17
C ALA A 37 5.77 -9.25 -0.69
N TRP A 38 6.88 -9.96 -0.91
CA TRP A 38 8.24 -9.52 -0.60
C TRP A 38 8.62 -8.18 -1.23
N PHE A 39 7.97 -7.77 -2.33
CA PHE A 39 8.26 -6.49 -2.99
C PHE A 39 7.92 -5.29 -2.10
N ALA A 40 6.89 -5.38 -1.26
CA ALA A 40 6.54 -4.33 -0.31
C ALA A 40 7.65 -4.13 0.75
N ALA A 41 8.25 -5.23 1.20
CA ALA A 41 9.39 -5.19 2.12
C ALA A 41 10.65 -4.67 1.43
N LEU A 42 10.90 -5.06 0.17
CA LEU A 42 12.01 -4.51 -0.62
C LEU A 42 11.85 -2.99 -0.84
N ALA A 43 10.62 -2.53 -1.12
CA ALA A 43 10.27 -1.12 -1.22
C ALA A 43 10.37 -0.37 0.11
N GLY A 44 10.73 -1.06 1.21
CA GLY A 44 10.97 -0.49 2.53
C GLY A 44 9.72 0.05 3.21
N ILE A 45 8.52 -0.37 2.78
CA ILE A 45 7.27 0.09 3.37
C ILE A 45 7.20 -0.39 4.82
N ASN A 46 6.93 0.56 5.73
CA ASN A 46 6.88 0.28 7.15
C ASN A 46 5.89 -0.84 7.47
N ASN A 47 6.31 -1.77 8.33
CA ASN A 47 5.60 -2.99 8.74
C ASN A 47 5.37 -4.06 7.65
N ALA A 48 5.82 -3.88 6.41
CA ALA A 48 5.56 -4.86 5.35
C ALA A 48 6.07 -6.27 5.70
N GLN A 49 7.32 -6.40 6.14
CA GLN A 49 7.88 -7.71 6.51
C GLN A 49 7.17 -8.33 7.72
N ALA A 50 6.81 -7.53 8.73
CA ALA A 50 6.10 -8.02 9.90
C ALA A 50 4.72 -8.60 9.54
N ILE A 51 4.03 -7.99 8.58
CA ILE A 51 2.73 -8.47 8.11
C ILE A 51 2.88 -9.76 7.30
N ILE A 52 3.87 -9.80 6.39
CA ILE A 52 4.19 -11.00 5.58
C ILE A 52 4.52 -12.20 6.50
N ASP A 53 5.25 -11.95 7.59
CA ASP A 53 5.60 -12.95 8.60
C ASP A 53 4.42 -13.34 9.51
N GLY A 54 3.25 -12.71 9.37
CA GLY A 54 2.08 -12.93 10.23
C GLY A 54 2.21 -12.36 11.65
N LYS A 55 3.15 -11.44 11.88
CA LYS A 55 3.42 -10.79 13.18
C LYS A 55 2.65 -9.49 13.40
N ALA A 56 2.05 -8.96 12.33
CA ALA A 56 1.28 -7.73 12.32
C ALA A 56 0.08 -7.88 11.36
N THR A 57 -0.94 -7.04 11.51
CA THR A 57 -2.14 -7.08 10.65
C THR A 57 -1.99 -6.13 9.45
N PRO A 58 -2.62 -6.42 8.29
CA PRO A 58 -2.47 -5.60 7.10
C PRO A 58 -2.81 -4.12 7.29
N ASP A 59 -3.74 -3.78 8.19
CA ASP A 59 -4.12 -2.41 8.51
C ASP A 59 -3.00 -1.59 9.17
N GLN A 60 -1.96 -2.25 9.70
CA GLN A 60 -0.78 -1.60 10.27
C GLN A 60 0.30 -1.27 9.23
N LEU A 61 0.08 -1.59 7.95
CA LEU A 61 1.01 -1.25 6.88
C LEU A 61 1.20 0.27 6.79
N GLY A 62 2.43 0.74 6.56
CA GLY A 62 2.79 2.15 6.41
C GLY A 62 2.27 2.84 5.15
N VAL A 63 1.03 2.55 4.72
CA VAL A 63 0.36 3.14 3.56
C VAL A 63 -0.97 3.72 4.03
N THR A 64 -1.14 5.04 3.91
CA THR A 64 -2.31 5.75 4.43
C THR A 64 -2.89 6.69 3.38
N ALA A 65 -4.21 6.66 3.22
CA ALA A 65 -4.96 7.69 2.50
C ALA A 65 -5.22 8.84 3.49
N VAL A 66 -4.57 9.99 3.28
CA VAL A 66 -4.80 11.20 4.10
C VAL A 66 -6.13 11.84 3.69
N ASP A 67 -6.42 11.81 2.40
CA ASP A 67 -7.68 12.19 1.77
C ASP A 67 -7.84 11.40 0.46
N ALA A 68 -8.89 11.68 -0.33
CA ALA A 68 -9.18 10.97 -1.58
C ALA A 68 -8.05 11.05 -2.62
N HIS A 69 -7.24 12.11 -2.60
CA HIS A 69 -6.17 12.38 -3.57
C HIS A 69 -4.77 12.49 -2.96
N THR A 70 -4.60 12.15 -1.68
CA THR A 70 -3.29 12.20 -1.02
C THR A 70 -2.95 10.85 -0.39
N LEU A 71 -1.93 10.19 -0.95
CA LEU A 71 -1.37 8.95 -0.42
C LEU A 71 -0.06 9.23 0.31
N LYS A 72 0.02 8.84 1.59
CA LYS A 72 1.23 8.88 2.40
C LYS A 72 1.80 7.47 2.52
N ILE A 73 3.08 7.32 2.20
CA ILE A 73 3.82 6.07 2.41
C ILE A 73 4.94 6.37 3.41
N GLN A 74 4.98 5.60 4.49
CA GLN A 74 6.05 5.64 5.49
C GLN A 74 7.00 4.47 5.24
N LEU A 75 8.29 4.78 5.20
CA LEU A 75 9.35 3.80 5.02
C LEU A 75 10.04 3.53 6.36
N ASP A 76 10.57 2.31 6.52
CA ASP A 76 11.38 1.93 7.70
C ASP A 76 12.75 2.63 7.72
N LYS A 77 13.23 3.02 6.54
CA LYS A 77 14.52 3.69 6.35
C LYS A 77 14.50 4.52 5.06
N PRO A 78 15.38 5.54 4.93
CA PRO A 78 15.56 6.24 3.67
C PRO A 78 15.99 5.27 2.55
N LEU A 79 15.33 5.38 1.39
CA LEU A 79 15.66 4.65 0.17
C LEU A 79 15.87 5.65 -0.98
N PRO A 80 16.97 5.55 -1.76
CA PRO A 80 17.33 6.55 -2.77
C PRO A 80 16.73 6.30 -4.16
N TRP A 81 16.01 5.19 -4.35
CA TRP A 81 15.30 4.81 -5.58
C TRP A 81 13.80 4.75 -5.32
#